data_AF-A0A6J7ZZT0-F1
#
_entry.id   AF-A0A6J7ZZT0-F1
#
_cell.length_a   1.000
_cell.length_b   1.000
_cell.length_c   1.000
_cell.angle_alpha   90.00
_cell.angle_beta   90.00
_cell.angle_gamma   90.00
#
_symmetry.space_group_name_H-M   'P 1'
#
loop_
_entity.id
_entity.type
_entity.pdbx_description
1 polymer ?
#
loop_
_entity_poly.entity_id
_entity_poly.type
_entity_poly.pdbx_seq_one_letter_code
_entity_poly.pdbx_strand_id
1 'polypeptide(L)'
;MDLQLVKDKLFKLGLTSPESADQTRSLLKSTERTRKLKIWHDHSDILNHSYICFTVSFLYDEANFYTDQEFKLKHPDKMPINVQALVEIPKLYIFGQSGSSDEEQTLYTRTRLEDLQQIHLPTRVIHDDHNLTVFDDLRVFSGDGPARQFESGQQSGVIFPVFVAFQQ
;
A
#
# COMPACT_ATOMS: atom_id res chain seq x y z
N MET A 1 14.28 -21.75 11.32
CA MET A 1 12.94 -22.05 10.78
C MET A 1 12.99 -23.41 10.11
N ASP A 2 12.16 -24.35 10.53
CA ASP A 2 12.07 -25.70 9.94
C ASP A 2 11.71 -25.63 8.44
N LEU A 3 12.31 -26.49 7.61
CA LEU A 3 12.06 -26.52 6.17
C LEU A 3 10.62 -26.95 5.86
N GLN A 4 10.05 -27.86 6.65
CA GLN A 4 8.67 -28.30 6.45
C GLN A 4 7.71 -27.13 6.64
N LEU A 5 7.89 -26.35 7.71
CA LEU A 5 7.11 -25.14 7.97
C LEU A 5 7.20 -24.11 6.84
N VAL A 6 8.36 -23.97 6.18
CA VAL A 6 8.52 -23.08 5.03
C VAL A 6 7.69 -23.54 3.84
N LYS A 7 7.70 -24.85 3.57
CA LYS A 7 6.93 -25.45 2.48
C LYS A 7 5.43 -25.34 2.72
N ASP A 8 4.99 -25.59 3.95
CA ASP A 8 3.58 -25.47 4.34
C ASP A 8 3.07 -24.03 4.16
N LYS A 9 3.90 -23.03 4.52
CA LYS A 9 3.60 -21.61 4.27
C LYS A 9 3.47 -21.30 2.77
N LEU A 10 4.43 -21.74 1.96
CA LEU A 10 4.38 -21.52 0.51
C LEU A 10 3.14 -22.17 -0.11
N PHE A 11 2.79 -23.38 0.33
CA PHE A 11 1.58 -24.08 -0.10
C PHE A 11 0.32 -23.30 0.27
N LYS A 12 0.23 -22.76 1.50
CA LYS A 12 -0.88 -21.89 1.93
C LYS A 12 -1.01 -20.65 1.02
N LEU A 13 0.12 -20.09 0.57
CA LEU A 13 0.16 -18.96 -0.36
C LEU A 13 -0.08 -19.36 -1.84
N GLY A 14 -0.36 -20.64 -2.12
CA GLY A 14 -0.57 -21.14 -3.49
C GLY A 14 0.70 -21.22 -4.34
N LEU A 15 1.88 -21.21 -3.73
CA LEU A 15 3.18 -21.24 -4.41
C LEU A 15 3.81 -22.64 -4.35
N THR A 16 4.35 -23.08 -5.49
CA THR A 16 5.10 -24.35 -5.58
C THR A 16 6.48 -24.20 -4.94
N SER A 17 6.80 -25.06 -3.97
CA SER A 17 8.13 -25.06 -3.34
C SER A 17 9.19 -25.63 -4.30
N PRO A 18 10.32 -24.93 -4.52
CA PRO A 18 11.48 -25.48 -5.20
C PRO A 18 12.03 -26.74 -4.51
N GLU A 19 12.79 -27.56 -5.22
CA GLU A 19 13.44 -28.75 -4.65
C GLU A 19 14.56 -28.38 -3.66
N SER A 20 15.29 -27.30 -3.96
CA SER A 20 16.37 -26.80 -3.10
C SER A 20 15.83 -26.07 -1.87
N ALA A 21 16.36 -26.41 -0.69
CA ALA A 21 16.01 -25.77 0.57
C ALA A 21 16.34 -24.26 0.58
N ASP A 22 17.47 -23.87 -0.01
CA ASP A 22 17.90 -22.46 -0.07
C ASP A 22 16.99 -21.65 -0.99
N GLN A 23 16.60 -22.22 -2.13
CA GLN A 23 15.65 -21.60 -3.05
C GLN A 23 14.27 -21.46 -2.41
N THR A 24 13.82 -22.47 -1.67
CA THR A 24 12.53 -22.44 -0.95
C THR A 24 12.49 -21.31 0.09
N ARG A 25 13.55 -21.17 0.89
CA ARG A 25 13.66 -20.09 1.88
C ARG A 25 13.77 -18.72 1.23
N SER A 26 14.51 -18.62 0.13
CA SER A 26 14.68 -17.38 -0.61
C SER A 26 13.37 -16.91 -1.24
N LEU A 27 12.58 -17.85 -1.79
CA LEU A 27 11.26 -17.58 -2.35
C LEU A 27 10.29 -17.07 -1.29
N LEU A 28 10.17 -17.77 -0.15
CA LEU A 28 9.28 -17.29 0.92
C LEU A 28 9.71 -15.89 1.38
N LYS A 29 11.01 -15.68 1.56
CA LYS A 29 11.56 -14.39 1.98
C LYS A 29 11.31 -13.28 0.96
N SER A 30 11.39 -13.53 -0.34
CA SER A 30 11.08 -12.52 -1.36
C SER A 30 9.58 -12.23 -1.40
N THR A 31 8.73 -13.25 -1.28
CA THR A 31 7.28 -13.10 -1.20
C THR A 31 6.85 -12.29 0.03
N GLU A 32 7.29 -12.66 1.24
CA GLU A 32 6.96 -11.94 2.49
C GLU A 32 7.49 -10.49 2.49
N ARG A 33 8.53 -10.18 1.70
CA ARG A 33 9.13 -8.84 1.58
C ARG A 33 8.63 -8.02 0.40
N THR A 34 7.70 -8.54 -0.39
CA THR A 34 7.10 -7.80 -1.51
C THR A 34 5.68 -7.43 -1.13
N ARG A 35 5.41 -6.14 -0.97
CA ARG A 35 4.08 -5.62 -0.65
C ARG A 35 3.39 -5.18 -1.92
N LYS A 36 2.07 -5.32 -1.96
CA LYS A 36 1.25 -4.85 -3.08
C LYS A 36 0.68 -3.48 -2.73
N LEU A 37 0.91 -2.50 -3.57
CA LEU A 37 0.38 -1.14 -3.43
C LEU A 37 -0.72 -0.90 -4.45
N LYS A 38 -1.78 -0.26 -3.99
CA LYS A 38 -2.88 0.24 -4.80
C LYS A 38 -2.79 1.76 -4.82
N ILE A 39 -2.66 2.33 -6.02
CA ILE A 39 -2.66 3.78 -6.22
C ILE A 39 -3.85 4.19 -7.05
N TRP A 40 -4.54 5.20 -6.55
CA TRP A 40 -5.50 6.01 -7.29
C TRP A 40 -4.95 7.41 -7.40
N HIS A 41 -5.22 8.05 -8.52
CA HIS A 41 -4.94 9.47 -8.68
C HIS A 41 -6.17 10.15 -9.23
N ASP A 42 -6.43 11.35 -8.76
CA ASP A 42 -7.50 12.18 -9.28
C ASP A 42 -7.23 13.66 -8.98
N HIS A 43 -8.04 14.51 -9.58
CA HIS A 43 -8.13 15.91 -9.23
C HIS A 43 -9.13 16.06 -8.10
N SER A 44 -8.77 16.86 -7.10
CA SER A 44 -9.72 17.21 -6.05
C SER A 44 -9.56 18.67 -5.69
N ASP A 45 -10.69 19.33 -5.50
CA ASP A 45 -10.74 20.69 -4.99
C ASP A 45 -10.75 20.66 -3.47
N ILE A 46 -9.66 21.12 -2.86
CA ILE A 46 -9.54 21.27 -1.42
C ILE A 46 -9.54 22.77 -1.13
N LEU A 47 -10.55 23.24 -0.38
CA LEU A 47 -10.67 24.66 -0.01
C LEU A 47 -10.66 25.62 -1.22
N ASN A 48 -11.35 25.26 -2.31
CA ASN A 48 -11.41 26.01 -3.58
C ASN A 48 -10.08 26.09 -4.36
N HIS A 49 -9.12 25.23 -4.04
CA HIS A 49 -7.90 25.08 -4.82
C HIS A 49 -7.85 23.66 -5.38
N SER A 50 -7.58 23.55 -6.67
CA SER A 50 -7.45 22.27 -7.35
C SER A 50 -6.06 21.68 -7.10
N TYR A 51 -6.04 20.39 -6.75
CA TYR A 51 -4.82 19.64 -6.50
C TYR A 51 -4.82 18.32 -7.28
N ILE A 52 -3.61 17.85 -7.60
CA ILE A 52 -3.41 16.44 -7.94
C ILE A 52 -3.28 15.66 -6.63
N CYS A 53 -4.25 14.80 -6.40
CA CYS A 53 -4.34 13.95 -5.23
C CYS A 53 -3.99 12.52 -5.60
N PHE A 54 -3.11 11.89 -4.83
CA PHE A 54 -2.88 10.46 -4.87
C PHE A 54 -3.45 9.83 -3.62
N THR A 55 -4.20 8.76 -3.82
CA THR A 55 -4.61 7.88 -2.73
C THR A 55 -3.83 6.58 -2.84
N VAL A 56 -3.05 6.27 -1.81
CA VAL A 56 -2.23 5.06 -1.75
C VAL A 56 -2.76 4.18 -0.62
N SER A 57 -2.97 2.90 -0.89
CA SER A 57 -3.25 1.90 0.14
C SER A 57 -2.43 0.64 -0.13
N PHE A 58 -2.25 -0.18 0.90
CA PHE A 58 -1.83 -1.56 0.66
C PHE A 58 -3.00 -2.33 0.04
N LEU A 59 -2.67 -3.35 -0.74
CA LEU A 59 -3.59 -4.42 -1.08
C LEU A 59 -3.33 -5.56 -0.10
N TYR A 60 -4.38 -6.04 0.55
CA TYR A 60 -4.24 -7.10 1.54
C TYR A 60 -3.69 -8.38 0.91
N ASP A 61 -2.70 -8.97 1.56
CA ASP A 61 -2.06 -10.23 1.20
C ASP A 61 -1.62 -10.95 2.48
N GLU A 62 -2.02 -12.20 2.64
CA GLU A 62 -1.64 -13.05 3.77
C GLU A 62 -0.13 -13.31 3.84
N ALA A 63 0.60 -13.09 2.75
CA ALA A 63 2.07 -13.13 2.75
C ALA A 63 2.70 -12.01 3.58
N ASN A 64 2.03 -10.85 3.68
CA ASN A 64 2.58 -9.66 4.33
C ASN A 64 1.84 -9.29 5.63
N PHE A 65 0.56 -9.66 5.72
CA PHE A 65 -0.33 -9.25 6.81
C PHE A 65 -0.97 -10.46 7.49
N TYR A 66 -1.36 -10.30 8.75
CA TYR A 66 -2.09 -11.33 9.48
C TYR A 66 -3.49 -11.54 8.90
N THR A 67 -4.00 -12.75 9.04
CA THR A 67 -5.44 -13.02 8.99
C THR A 67 -6.13 -12.55 10.27
N ASP A 68 -7.44 -12.35 10.24
CA ASP A 68 -8.23 -12.00 11.42
C ASP A 68 -8.04 -13.02 12.56
N GLN A 69 -7.90 -14.31 12.20
CA GLN A 69 -7.65 -15.40 13.14
C GLN A 69 -6.25 -15.31 13.77
N GLU A 70 -5.21 -15.11 12.95
CA GLU A 70 -3.83 -14.95 13.44
C GLU A 70 -3.69 -13.71 14.33
N PHE A 71 -4.36 -12.61 13.97
CA PHE A 71 -4.39 -11.41 14.79
C PHE A 71 -5.02 -11.68 16.16
N LYS A 72 -6.16 -12.39 16.21
CA LYS A 72 -6.83 -12.73 17.46
C LYS A 72 -6.01 -13.70 18.33
N LEU A 73 -5.33 -14.67 17.71
CA LEU A 73 -4.43 -15.59 18.41
C LEU A 73 -3.23 -14.85 19.04
N LYS A 74 -2.67 -13.87 18.33
CA LYS A 74 -1.52 -13.09 18.80
C LYS A 74 -1.92 -12.02 19.82
N HIS A 75 -3.14 -11.51 19.73
CA HIS A 75 -3.68 -10.46 20.59
C HIS A 75 -5.05 -10.85 21.16
N PRO A 76 -5.10 -11.85 22.07
CA PRO A 76 -6.36 -12.36 22.62
C PRO A 76 -7.16 -11.30 23.38
N ASP A 77 -6.49 -10.31 23.98
CA ASP A 77 -7.13 -9.24 24.75
C ASP A 77 -7.73 -8.13 23.88
N LYS A 78 -7.41 -8.09 22.58
CA LYS A 78 -7.96 -7.09 21.65
C LYS A 78 -9.31 -7.53 21.09
N MET A 79 -10.16 -6.56 20.77
CA MET A 79 -11.40 -6.83 20.05
C MET A 79 -11.09 -7.42 18.66
N PRO A 80 -11.95 -8.31 18.13
CA PRO A 80 -11.85 -8.76 16.75
C PRO A 80 -11.80 -7.56 15.81
N ILE A 81 -10.87 -7.59 14.86
CA ILE A 81 -10.74 -6.59 13.80
C ILE A 81 -10.83 -7.28 12.44
N ASN A 82 -11.33 -6.56 11.45
CA ASN A 82 -11.16 -6.94 10.05
C ASN A 82 -9.81 -6.40 9.59
N VAL A 83 -8.81 -7.28 9.50
CA VAL A 83 -7.42 -6.90 9.18
C VAL A 83 -7.34 -6.35 7.77
N GLN A 84 -8.04 -6.96 6.81
CA GLN A 84 -8.08 -6.48 5.44
C GLN A 84 -8.60 -5.03 5.38
N ALA A 85 -9.75 -4.77 6.00
CA ALA A 85 -10.35 -3.43 6.02
C ALA A 85 -9.43 -2.39 6.67
N LEU A 86 -8.61 -2.78 7.66
CA LEU A 86 -7.64 -1.90 8.31
C LEU A 86 -6.40 -1.65 7.45
N VAL A 87 -5.88 -2.68 6.79
CA VAL A 87 -4.69 -2.62 5.93
C VAL A 87 -4.96 -1.82 4.65
N GLU A 88 -6.16 -1.98 4.09
CA GLU A 88 -6.56 -1.36 2.83
C GLU A 88 -7.10 0.08 3.01
N ILE A 89 -6.97 0.67 4.21
CA ILE A 89 -7.40 2.06 4.43
C ILE A 89 -6.57 3.00 3.54
N PRO A 90 -7.22 3.78 2.66
CA PRO A 90 -6.54 4.74 1.81
C PRO A 90 -5.83 5.84 2.60
N LYS A 91 -4.63 6.20 2.16
CA LYS A 91 -3.87 7.36 2.63
C LYS A 91 -3.79 8.40 1.52
N LEU A 92 -4.24 9.62 1.83
CA LEU A 92 -4.20 10.75 0.92
C LEU A 92 -2.81 11.40 0.92
N TYR A 93 -2.27 11.60 -0.28
CA TYR A 93 -1.06 12.35 -0.55
C TYR A 93 -1.40 13.47 -1.54
N ILE A 94 -1.17 14.72 -1.13
CA ILE A 94 -1.36 15.89 -2.00
C ILE A 94 -0.04 16.15 -2.71
N PHE A 95 -0.03 16.02 -4.04
CA PHE A 95 1.19 16.12 -4.83
C PHE A 95 1.56 17.56 -5.17
N GLY A 96 0.55 18.36 -5.49
CA GLY A 96 0.76 19.76 -5.88
C GLY A 96 -0.53 20.40 -6.33
N GLN A 97 -0.55 21.73 -6.32
CA GLN A 97 -1.65 22.51 -6.85
C GLN A 97 -1.62 22.43 -8.38
N SER A 98 -2.73 22.02 -8.98
CA SER A 98 -2.87 21.90 -10.43
C SER A 98 -4.34 22.12 -10.74
N GLY A 99 -4.66 23.00 -11.69
CA GLY A 99 -6.03 23.10 -12.18
C GLY A 99 -6.45 21.81 -12.88
N SER A 100 -7.75 21.69 -13.16
CA SER A 100 -8.33 20.48 -13.76
C SER A 100 -8.06 20.33 -15.26
N SER A 101 -7.27 21.22 -15.87
CA SER A 101 -6.99 21.16 -17.31
C SER A 101 -5.89 20.15 -17.65
N ASP A 102 -5.98 19.50 -18.80
CA ASP A 102 -4.98 18.52 -19.26
C ASP A 102 -3.58 19.15 -19.43
N GLU A 103 -3.54 20.44 -19.76
CA GLU A 103 -2.31 21.21 -19.92
C GLU A 103 -1.58 21.35 -18.57
N GLU A 104 -2.31 21.70 -17.50
CA GLU A 104 -1.76 21.83 -16.15
C GLU A 104 -1.38 20.47 -15.55
N GLN A 105 -2.11 19.42 -15.89
CA GLN A 105 -1.77 18.04 -15.51
C GLN A 105 -0.43 17.61 -16.10
N THR A 106 -0.20 17.98 -17.36
CA THR A 106 1.01 17.57 -18.08
C THR A 106 2.28 18.15 -17.44
N LEU A 107 2.18 19.27 -16.71
CA LEU A 107 3.31 19.89 -15.99
C LEU A 107 3.98 18.93 -15.00
N TYR A 108 3.21 18.01 -14.40
CA TYR A 108 3.72 17.06 -13.42
C TYR A 108 4.16 15.73 -14.04
N THR A 109 4.08 15.58 -15.36
CA THR A 109 4.45 14.34 -16.07
C THR A 109 5.89 13.96 -15.82
N ARG A 110 6.82 14.92 -15.88
CA ARG A 110 8.24 14.64 -15.71
C ARG A 110 8.54 14.13 -14.30
N THR A 111 8.06 14.82 -13.27
CA THR A 111 8.23 14.40 -11.87
C THR A 111 7.63 13.02 -11.62
N ARG A 112 6.41 12.76 -12.12
CA ARG A 112 5.78 11.44 -12.03
C ARG A 112 6.59 10.34 -12.71
N LEU A 113 7.19 10.61 -13.87
CA LEU A 113 8.03 9.63 -14.55
C LEU A 113 9.31 9.35 -13.75
N GLU A 114 9.92 10.38 -13.16
CA GLU A 114 11.06 10.25 -12.26
C GLU A 114 10.70 9.41 -11.02
N ASP A 115 9.52 9.62 -10.43
CA ASP A 115 9.03 8.85 -9.28
C ASP A 115 8.75 7.38 -9.65
N LEU A 116 8.11 7.14 -10.80
CA LEU A 116 7.86 5.78 -11.31
C LEU A 116 9.17 5.04 -11.61
N GLN A 117 10.21 5.75 -12.03
CA GLN A 117 11.53 5.15 -12.18
C GLN A 117 12.15 4.76 -10.84
N GLN A 118 11.77 5.38 -9.73
CA GLN A 118 12.32 5.03 -8.41
C GLN A 118 11.49 3.95 -7.70
N ILE A 119 10.24 3.71 -8.11
CA ILE A 119 9.33 2.82 -7.36
C ILE A 119 9.76 1.35 -7.33
N HIS A 120 10.53 0.90 -8.33
CA HIS A 120 11.05 -0.47 -8.37
C HIS A 120 12.26 -0.66 -7.43
N LEU A 121 12.82 0.43 -6.89
CA LEU A 121 13.94 0.36 -5.97
C LEU A 121 13.44 -0.09 -4.60
N PRO A 122 14.15 -1.00 -3.93
CA PRO A 122 13.73 -1.47 -2.62
C PRO A 122 13.82 -0.38 -1.56
N THR A 123 12.80 -0.32 -0.71
CA THR A 123 12.78 0.54 0.47
C THR A 123 13.48 -0.15 1.65
N ARG A 124 14.38 0.56 2.33
CA ARG A 124 14.99 0.09 3.58
C ARG A 124 14.11 0.48 4.76
N VAL A 125 13.65 -0.51 5.50
CA VAL A 125 12.84 -0.33 6.71
C VAL A 125 13.63 -0.86 7.90
N ILE A 126 13.75 -0.05 8.95
CA ILE A 126 14.35 -0.48 10.22
C ILE A 126 13.22 -1.00 11.10
N HIS A 127 13.30 -2.27 11.50
CA HIS A 127 12.35 -2.90 12.41
C HIS A 127 13.13 -3.70 13.46
N ASP A 128 12.94 -3.40 14.75
CA ASP A 128 13.62 -4.06 15.87
C ASP A 128 15.14 -4.24 15.64
N ASP A 129 15.85 -3.15 15.32
CA ASP A 129 17.29 -3.12 15.02
C ASP A 129 17.76 -3.93 13.80
N HIS A 130 16.82 -4.46 13.00
CA HIS A 130 17.10 -5.14 11.75
C HIS A 130 16.81 -4.26 10.54
N ASN A 131 17.79 -4.16 9.63
CA ASN A 131 17.61 -3.55 8.32
C ASN A 131 16.90 -4.53 7.39
N LEU A 132 15.63 -4.28 7.14
CA LEU A 132 14.81 -5.03 6.19
C LEU A 132 14.76 -4.29 4.85
N THR A 133 14.91 -5.07 3.78
CA THR A 133 14.74 -4.61 2.41
C THR A 133 13.37 -5.07 1.95
N VAL A 134 12.50 -4.12 1.62
CA VAL A 134 11.12 -4.35 1.20
C VAL A 134 10.97 -3.88 -0.24
N PHE A 135 10.19 -4.60 -1.02
CA PHE A 135 9.88 -4.30 -2.41
C PHE A 135 8.39 -3.97 -2.52
N ASP A 136 8.03 -3.14 -3.48
CA ASP A 136 6.66 -2.72 -3.72
C ASP A 136 6.23 -3.06 -5.14
N ASP A 137 5.13 -3.80 -5.28
CA ASP A 137 4.48 -4.10 -6.56
C ASP A 137 3.29 -3.15 -6.74
N LEU A 138 3.37 -2.30 -7.77
CA LEU A 138 2.44 -1.21 -7.98
C LEU A 138 1.26 -1.61 -8.88
N ARG A 139 0.05 -1.36 -8.41
CA ARG A 139 -1.16 -1.38 -9.23
C ARG A 139 -1.79 -0.01 -9.28
N VAL A 140 -1.77 0.59 -10.47
CA VAL A 140 -2.38 1.90 -10.74
C VAL A 140 -3.80 1.68 -11.24
N PHE A 141 -4.74 2.37 -10.62
CA PHE A 141 -6.16 2.33 -10.98
C PHE A 141 -6.60 3.72 -11.47
N SER A 142 -7.44 3.74 -12.49
CA SER A 142 -8.16 4.93 -12.95
C SER A 142 -9.64 4.84 -12.58
N GLY A 143 -10.24 5.98 -12.23
CA GLY A 143 -11.67 6.13 -11.86
C GLY A 143 -11.90 6.70 -10.47
N ASP A 144 -13.16 6.99 -10.14
CA ASP A 144 -13.53 7.90 -9.04
C ASP A 144 -13.58 7.26 -7.64
N GLY A 145 -13.08 6.03 -7.44
CA GLY A 145 -13.39 5.21 -6.26
C GLY A 145 -13.12 5.86 -4.89
N PRO A 146 -11.85 5.97 -4.45
CA PRO A 146 -11.50 6.70 -3.23
C PRO A 146 -11.48 8.22 -3.43
N ALA A 147 -11.26 8.67 -4.66
CA ALA A 147 -11.07 10.08 -5.00
C ALA A 147 -12.36 10.90 -4.88
N ARG A 148 -13.52 10.34 -5.24
CA ARG A 148 -14.83 10.98 -5.09
C ARG A 148 -15.15 11.40 -3.67
N GLN A 149 -14.56 10.76 -2.66
CA GLN A 149 -14.76 11.12 -1.26
C GLN A 149 -14.11 12.48 -0.90
N PHE A 150 -13.16 12.94 -1.72
CA PHE A 150 -12.48 14.22 -1.60
C PHE A 150 -13.07 15.31 -2.50
N GLU A 151 -14.05 14.98 -3.35
CA GLU A 151 -14.78 15.96 -4.15
C GLU A 151 -15.79 16.73 -3.29
N SER A 152 -15.79 18.05 -3.42
CA SER A 152 -16.81 18.89 -2.79
C SER A 152 -18.14 18.72 -3.52
N GLY A 153 -19.05 17.89 -2.99
CA GLY A 153 -20.41 17.79 -3.54
C GLY A 153 -21.27 16.60 -3.13
N GLN A 154 -20.70 15.50 -2.62
CA GLN A 154 -21.50 14.36 -2.14
C GLN A 154 -20.80 13.65 -0.97
N GLN A 155 -21.08 14.10 0.25
CA GLN A 155 -20.63 13.42 1.46
C GLN A 155 -21.79 12.71 2.14
N SER A 156 -21.83 11.39 2.00
CA SER A 156 -22.43 10.52 3.02
C SER A 156 -21.31 9.84 3.80
N GLY A 157 -20.87 10.54 4.84
CA GLY A 157 -20.35 10.02 6.11
C GLY A 157 -19.20 9.01 6.09
N VAL A 158 -17.96 9.49 6.15
CA VAL A 158 -16.92 8.87 6.99
C VAL A 158 -15.99 9.96 7.53
N ILE A 159 -15.81 10.03 8.85
CA ILE A 159 -14.90 10.95 9.52
C ILE A 159 -13.49 10.33 9.47
N PHE A 160 -12.52 11.02 8.87
CA PHE A 160 -11.10 10.72 9.06
C PHE A 160 -10.39 11.94 9.68
N PRO A 161 -9.57 11.76 10.73
CA PRO A 161 -8.66 12.79 11.19
C PRO A 161 -7.55 12.95 10.15
N VAL A 162 -7.60 14.03 9.38
CA VAL A 162 -6.51 14.43 8.48
C VAL A 162 -5.33 14.87 9.36
N PHE A 163 -4.41 13.95 9.64
CA PHE A 163 -3.08 14.31 10.11
C PHE A 163 -2.24 14.67 8.87
N VAL A 164 -2.16 15.97 8.59
CA VAL A 164 -1.16 16.53 7.69
C VAL A 164 0.19 16.39 8.39
N ALA A 165 0.96 15.34 8.07
CA ALA A 165 2.35 15.25 8.45
C ALA A 165 3.18 15.99 7.39
N PHE A 166 3.40 17.30 7.60
CA PHE A 166 4.58 17.94 7.05
C PHE A 166 5.78 17.35 7.80
N GLN A 167 6.54 16.46 7.17
CA GLN A 167 7.90 16.22 7.61
C GLN A 167 8.75 17.38 7.11
N GLN A 168 9.22 18.20 8.05
CA GLN A 168 10.29 19.18 7.88
C GLN A 168 11.63 18.49 7.60
#